data_AF-A0A0Q1AR11-F1
#
_entry.id   AF-A0A0Q1AR11-F1
#
_cell.length_a   1.000
_cell.length_b   1.000
_cell.length_c   1.000
_cell.angle_alpha   90.00
_cell.angle_beta   90.00
_cell.angle_gamma   90.00
#
_symmetry.space_group_name_H-M   'P 1'
#
loop_
_entity.id
_entity.type
_entity.pdbx_description
1 polymer ?
#
loop_
_entity_poly.entity_id
_entity_poly.type
_entity_poly.pdbx_seq_one_letter_code
_entity_poly.pdbx_strand_id
1 'polypeptide(L)'
;MITQNIDNLHQDAGSTDVVELHGNARWVRCQECGQRSPSRDADLQAKSGQIPPLCSCGGILKPDVIFFGEMLPQRAIQRAMAEAMYCDMMVVVGSSLVVFPAAQIPALAAEHARLCIVNLEPTPLDAVAGVVIHGKAGEVLPAVVEAMGEMSRD
;
A
#
# COMPACT_ATOMS: atom_id res chain seq x y z
N MET A 1 -3.18 -8.19 2.93
CA MET A 1 -2.37 -6.98 3.23
C MET A 1 -2.78 -5.87 2.26
N ILE A 2 -3.05 -4.66 2.73
CA ILE A 2 -3.35 -3.49 1.86
C ILE A 2 -2.25 -2.47 2.09
N THR A 3 -1.65 -1.93 1.01
CA THR A 3 -0.56 -0.96 1.13
C THR A 3 -0.70 0.22 0.18
N GLN A 4 -0.29 1.39 0.67
CA GLN A 4 -0.12 2.61 -0.12
C GLN A 4 1.31 2.75 -0.67
N ASN A 5 2.22 1.87 -0.24
CA ASN A 5 3.62 1.91 -0.66
C ASN A 5 3.79 1.29 -2.04
N ILE A 6 4.85 1.70 -2.73
CA ILE A 6 5.20 1.27 -4.09
C ILE A 6 6.50 0.45 -4.13
N ASP A 7 7.08 0.15 -2.96
CA ASP A 7 8.45 -0.36 -2.77
C ASP A 7 8.58 -1.88 -2.91
N ASN A 8 7.47 -2.62 -2.86
CA ASN A 8 7.42 -4.09 -2.91
C ASN A 8 7.99 -4.81 -1.68
N LEU A 9 8.21 -4.12 -0.55
CA LEU A 9 8.85 -4.69 0.63
C LEU A 9 7.99 -5.78 1.30
N HIS A 10 6.66 -5.67 1.26
CA HIS A 10 5.78 -6.71 1.80
C HIS A 10 5.94 -8.04 1.06
N GLN A 11 6.03 -7.98 -0.27
CA GLN A 11 6.23 -9.15 -1.12
C GLN A 11 7.62 -9.74 -0.92
N ASP A 12 8.65 -8.89 -0.84
CA ASP A 12 10.02 -9.34 -0.56
C ASP A 12 10.14 -10.01 0.82
N ALA A 13 9.34 -9.57 1.79
CA ALA A 13 9.21 -10.18 3.11
C ALA A 13 8.34 -11.47 3.13
N GLY A 14 7.81 -11.89 1.98
CA GLY A 14 7.04 -13.13 1.84
C GLY A 14 5.52 -13.00 1.90
N SER A 15 4.97 -11.77 1.95
CA SER A 15 3.51 -11.59 1.87
C SER A 15 3.02 -11.95 0.47
N THR A 16 2.12 -12.93 0.37
CA THR A 16 1.62 -13.41 -0.93
C THR A 16 0.35 -12.72 -1.40
N ASP A 17 -0.40 -12.12 -0.46
CA ASP A 17 -1.68 -11.49 -0.75
C ASP A 17 -1.67 -9.99 -0.40
N VAL A 18 -1.12 -9.21 -1.35
CA VAL A 18 -0.89 -7.77 -1.21
C VAL A 18 -1.74 -6.99 -2.22
N VAL A 19 -2.51 -6.03 -1.72
CA VAL A 19 -3.26 -5.05 -2.52
C VAL A 19 -2.47 -3.75 -2.58
N GLU A 20 -1.92 -3.44 -3.75
CA GLU A 20 -1.12 -2.23 -4.00
C GLU A 20 -2.02 -1.10 -4.50
N LEU A 21 -2.38 -0.17 -3.61
CA LEU A 21 -3.29 0.92 -3.94
C LEU A 21 -2.66 1.91 -4.92
N HIS A 22 -1.39 2.24 -4.75
CA HIS A 22 -0.68 3.25 -5.54
C HIS A 22 0.21 2.65 -6.64
N GLY A 23 -0.04 1.41 -7.05
CA GLY A 23 0.78 0.71 -8.04
C GLY A 23 2.12 0.24 -7.45
N ASN A 24 3.12 0.03 -8.30
CA ASN A 24 4.38 -0.61 -7.92
C ASN A 24 5.55 -0.11 -8.77
N ALA A 25 6.61 0.35 -8.10
CA ALA A 25 7.78 0.98 -8.72
C ALA A 25 8.67 0.00 -9.52
N ARG A 26 8.47 -1.31 -9.39
CA ARG A 26 9.18 -2.33 -10.18
C ARG A 26 8.72 -2.40 -11.63
N TRP A 27 7.66 -1.67 -11.98
CA TRP A 27 7.03 -1.76 -13.28
C TRP A 27 6.88 -0.38 -13.91
N VAL A 28 6.86 -0.38 -15.24
CA VAL A 28 6.44 0.73 -16.08
C VAL A 28 5.29 0.28 -16.97
N ARG A 29 4.48 1.23 -17.40
CA ARG A 29 3.34 1.03 -18.28
C ARG A 29 3.36 2.04 -19.42
N CYS A 30 3.23 1.56 -20.64
CA CYS A 30 3.03 2.40 -21.81
C CYS A 30 1.67 3.11 -21.74
N GLN A 31 1.66 4.41 -21.98
CA GLN A 31 0.45 5.23 -21.90
C GLN A 31 -0.47 5.07 -23.13
N GLU A 32 0.02 4.45 -24.18
CA GLU A 32 -0.67 4.31 -25.47
C GLU A 32 -1.22 2.89 -25.64
N CYS A 33 -0.37 1.86 -25.50
CA CYS A 33 -0.78 0.47 -25.69
C CYS A 33 -1.05 -0.28 -24.37
N GLY A 34 -0.74 0.32 -23.22
CA GLY A 34 -0.96 -0.28 -21.90
C GLY A 34 0.01 -1.40 -21.53
N GLN A 35 0.97 -1.74 -22.40
CA GLN A 35 1.97 -2.78 -22.13
C GLN A 35 2.74 -2.47 -20.85
N ARG A 36 2.85 -3.48 -19.98
CA ARG A 36 3.59 -3.42 -18.73
C ARG A 36 4.93 -4.15 -18.88
N SER A 37 6.01 -3.54 -18.40
CA SER A 37 7.34 -4.13 -18.41
C SER A 37 8.12 -3.75 -17.14
N PRO A 38 9.22 -4.45 -16.79
CA PRO A 38 10.07 -4.07 -15.67
C PRO A 38 10.61 -2.64 -15.79
N SER A 39 10.65 -1.89 -14.69
CA SER A 39 11.15 -0.50 -14.68
C SER A 39 12.60 -0.38 -15.13
N ARG A 40 13.43 -1.41 -14.87
CA ARG A 40 14.82 -1.47 -15.34
C ARG A 40 14.97 -1.23 -16.85
N ASP A 41 13.99 -1.62 -17.65
CA ASP A 41 14.04 -1.48 -19.11
C ASP A 41 13.93 0.00 -19.50
N ALA A 42 13.08 0.76 -18.79
CA ALA A 42 12.95 2.20 -18.93
C ALA A 42 14.16 2.95 -18.32
N ASP A 43 14.69 2.48 -17.19
CA ASP A 43 15.88 3.06 -16.56
C ASP A 43 17.11 2.98 -17.46
N LEU A 44 17.28 1.86 -18.18
CA LEU A 44 18.36 1.69 -19.15
C LEU A 44 18.26 2.71 -20.29
N GLN A 45 17.04 2.92 -20.81
CA GLN A 45 16.78 3.93 -21.84
C GLN A 45 17.12 5.34 -21.33
N ALA A 46 16.63 5.70 -20.14
CA ALA A 46 16.90 7.01 -19.54
C ALA A 46 18.40 7.24 -19.32
N LYS A 47 19.13 6.23 -18.83
CA LYS A 47 20.59 6.29 -18.65
C LYS A 47 21.36 6.41 -19.97
N SER A 48 20.81 5.90 -21.07
CA SER A 48 21.36 6.11 -22.42
C SER A 48 20.95 7.45 -23.07
N GLY A 49 20.20 8.29 -22.37
CA GLY A 49 19.77 9.61 -22.84
C GLY A 49 18.39 9.65 -23.51
N GLN A 50 17.66 8.53 -23.57
CA GLN A 50 16.31 8.48 -24.11
C GLN A 50 15.30 8.90 -23.03
N ILE A 51 14.92 10.18 -23.04
CA ILE A 51 13.97 10.77 -22.10
C ILE A 51 12.87 11.51 -22.89
N PRO A 52 11.59 11.10 -22.80
CA PRO A 52 11.10 9.98 -21.98
C PRO A 52 11.50 8.61 -22.57
N PRO A 53 11.56 7.57 -21.74
CA PRO A 53 11.69 6.19 -22.21
C PRO A 53 10.45 5.80 -23.02
N LEU A 54 10.67 5.00 -24.07
CA LEU A 54 9.65 4.62 -25.05
C LEU A 54 9.39 3.11 -25.06
N CYS A 55 8.13 2.78 -25.28
CA CYS A 55 7.67 1.43 -25.57
C CYS A 55 8.03 1.05 -27.00
N SER A 56 8.03 -0.25 -27.32
CA SER A 56 8.20 -0.74 -28.69
C SER A 56 7.12 -0.24 -29.66
N CYS A 57 5.97 0.22 -29.16
CA CYS A 57 4.94 0.87 -29.99
C CYS A 57 5.18 2.37 -30.22
N GLY A 58 6.28 2.94 -29.71
CA GLY A 58 6.60 4.37 -29.77
C GLY A 58 5.97 5.23 -28.68
N GLY A 59 5.15 4.62 -27.80
CA GLY A 59 4.48 5.30 -26.71
C GLY A 59 5.36 5.57 -25.49
N ILE A 60 4.98 6.52 -24.63
CA ILE A 60 5.75 6.87 -23.42
C ILE A 60 5.60 5.78 -22.35
N LEU A 61 6.72 5.30 -21.82
CA LEU A 61 6.75 4.45 -20.62
C LEU A 61 6.74 5.33 -19.37
N LYS A 62 5.67 5.19 -18.57
CA LYS A 62 5.53 5.84 -17.27
C LYS A 62 5.72 4.79 -16.17
N PRO A 63 6.35 5.11 -15.02
CA PRO A 63 6.26 4.28 -13.82
C PRO A 63 4.82 3.84 -13.55
N ASP A 64 4.61 2.55 -13.29
CA ASP A 64 3.27 1.97 -13.03
C ASP A 64 2.86 2.22 -11.58
N VAL A 65 2.92 3.50 -11.20
CA VAL A 65 2.51 4.05 -9.91
C VAL A 65 1.50 5.17 -10.13
N ILE A 66 0.73 5.45 -9.09
CA ILE A 66 -0.29 6.50 -9.12
C ILE A 66 0.33 7.81 -8.64
N PHE A 67 0.21 8.85 -9.45
CA PHE A 67 0.55 10.23 -9.08
C PHE A 67 -0.68 10.96 -8.55
N PHE A 68 -0.45 12.07 -7.84
CA PHE A 68 -1.54 12.91 -7.37
C PHE A 68 -2.41 13.38 -8.55
N GLY A 69 -3.73 13.27 -8.38
CA GLY A 69 -4.72 13.59 -9.41
C GLY A 69 -5.08 12.41 -10.32
N GLU A 70 -4.35 11.29 -10.26
CA GLU A 70 -4.72 10.07 -10.98
C GLU A 70 -5.68 9.19 -10.16
N MET A 71 -6.50 8.42 -10.87
CA MET A 71 -7.39 7.44 -10.24
C MET A 71 -6.60 6.24 -9.74
N LEU A 72 -6.93 5.73 -8.54
CA LEU A 72 -6.43 4.43 -8.09
C LEU A 72 -6.89 3.31 -9.03
N PRO A 73 -6.14 2.20 -9.13
CA PRO A 73 -6.57 1.03 -9.87
C PRO A 73 -7.90 0.52 -9.31
N GLN A 74 -8.95 0.54 -10.13
CA GLN A 74 -10.33 0.27 -9.69
C GLN A 74 -10.46 -1.09 -8.96
N ARG A 75 -9.79 -2.13 -9.48
CA ARG A 75 -9.80 -3.45 -8.86
C ARG A 75 -9.13 -3.46 -7.49
N ALA A 76 -8.03 -2.73 -7.32
CA ALA A 76 -7.30 -2.67 -6.06
C ALA A 76 -8.14 -1.95 -4.98
N ILE A 77 -8.72 -0.80 -5.31
CA ILE A 77 -9.54 -0.05 -4.35
C ILE A 77 -10.84 -0.78 -4.00
N GLN A 78 -11.52 -1.39 -4.99
CA GLN A 78 -12.72 -2.20 -4.74
C GLN A 78 -12.42 -3.38 -3.83
N ARG A 79 -11.31 -4.08 -4.10
CA ARG A 79 -10.88 -5.18 -3.25
C ARG A 79 -10.57 -4.69 -1.83
N ALA A 80 -9.76 -3.64 -1.68
CA ALA A 80 -9.40 -3.10 -0.37
C ALA A 80 -10.62 -2.66 0.46
N MET A 81 -11.61 -2.02 -0.18
CA MET A 81 -12.87 -1.67 0.47
C MET A 81 -13.67 -2.91 0.89
N ALA A 82 -13.72 -3.95 0.05
CA ALA A 82 -14.38 -5.21 0.40
C ALA A 82 -13.71 -5.89 1.60
N GLU A 83 -12.38 -6.01 1.60
CA GLU A 83 -11.63 -6.56 2.73
C GLU A 83 -11.90 -5.77 4.03
N ALA A 84 -11.99 -4.44 3.94
CA ALA A 84 -12.36 -3.58 5.08
C ALA A 84 -13.77 -3.87 5.60
N MET A 85 -14.76 -4.00 4.71
CA MET A 85 -16.16 -4.26 5.07
C MET A 85 -16.40 -5.62 5.74
N TYR A 86 -15.53 -6.61 5.50
CA TYR A 86 -15.70 -7.97 6.01
C TYR A 86 -14.71 -8.35 7.11
N CYS A 87 -13.74 -7.49 7.43
CA CYS A 87 -12.83 -7.75 8.53
C CYS A 87 -13.51 -7.58 9.90
N ASP A 88 -13.02 -8.33 10.88
CA ASP A 88 -13.34 -8.19 12.31
C ASP A 88 -12.34 -7.28 13.03
N MET A 89 -11.12 -7.16 12.49
CA MET A 89 -10.07 -6.26 12.94
C MET A 89 -9.30 -5.67 11.76
N MET A 90 -8.95 -4.38 11.87
CA MET A 90 -8.01 -3.71 10.99
C MET A 90 -6.84 -3.12 11.79
N VAL A 91 -5.61 -3.41 11.35
CA VAL A 91 -4.40 -2.82 11.92
C VAL A 91 -3.80 -1.85 10.90
N VAL A 92 -3.81 -0.56 11.23
CA VAL A 92 -3.15 0.50 10.45
C VAL A 92 -1.74 0.69 10.98
N VAL A 93 -0.76 0.66 10.09
CA VAL A 93 0.65 0.81 10.45
C VAL A 93 1.29 1.88 9.58
N GLY A 94 1.90 2.90 10.20
CA GLY A 94 2.76 3.86 9.49
C GLY A 94 2.04 4.69 8.44
N SER A 95 0.79 5.11 8.70
CA SER A 95 0.01 5.96 7.81
C SER A 95 -0.57 7.13 8.59
N SER A 96 -0.46 8.34 8.03
CA SER A 96 -1.08 9.55 8.59
C SER A 96 -2.60 9.59 8.38
N LEU A 97 -3.14 8.72 7.51
CA LEU A 97 -4.57 8.64 7.19
C LEU A 97 -5.19 9.94 6.67
N VAL A 98 -4.43 10.72 5.89
CA VAL A 98 -4.92 11.96 5.25
C VAL A 98 -5.04 11.86 3.72
N VAL A 99 -4.47 10.82 3.11
CA VAL A 99 -4.46 10.66 1.65
C VAL A 99 -5.70 9.89 1.19
N PHE A 100 -6.57 10.56 0.43
CA PHE A 100 -7.79 9.98 -0.10
C PHE A 100 -7.57 9.38 -1.51
N PRO A 101 -8.27 8.27 -1.84
CA PRO A 101 -9.31 7.59 -1.06
C PRO A 101 -8.78 6.53 -0.08
N ALA A 102 -7.48 6.29 0.01
CA ALA A 102 -6.91 5.24 0.88
C ALA A 102 -7.28 5.41 2.37
N ALA A 103 -7.34 6.65 2.86
CA ALA A 103 -7.77 6.98 4.22
C ALA A 103 -9.22 6.57 4.55
N GLN A 104 -10.07 6.31 3.54
CA GLN A 104 -11.44 5.84 3.76
C GLN A 104 -11.49 4.37 4.20
N ILE A 105 -10.47 3.57 3.84
CA ILE A 105 -10.47 2.12 4.08
C ILE A 105 -10.54 1.83 5.59
N PRO A 106 -9.70 2.44 6.47
CA PRO A 106 -9.80 2.18 7.90
C PRO A 106 -11.00 2.86 8.55
N ALA A 107 -11.47 3.98 8.01
CA ALA A 107 -12.70 4.62 8.48
C ALA A 107 -13.91 3.70 8.27
N LEU A 108 -14.00 3.05 7.11
CA LEU A 108 -15.04 2.08 6.79
C LEU A 108 -14.98 0.86 7.73
N ALA A 109 -13.80 0.29 7.93
CA ALA A 109 -13.62 -0.84 8.86
C ALA A 109 -14.05 -0.47 10.28
N ALA A 110 -13.73 0.74 10.76
CA ALA A 110 -14.07 1.19 12.12
C ALA A 110 -15.58 1.27 12.41
N GLU A 111 -16.44 1.21 11.39
CA GLU A 111 -17.90 1.17 11.58
C GLU A 111 -18.39 -0.14 12.21
N HIS A 112 -17.63 -1.24 12.07
CA HIS A 112 -18.02 -2.57 12.57
C HIS A 112 -16.88 -3.44 13.10
N ALA A 113 -15.63 -3.13 12.76
CA ALA A 113 -14.44 -3.88 13.12
C ALA A 113 -13.62 -3.15 14.20
N ARG A 114 -12.77 -3.89 14.90
CA ARG A 114 -11.81 -3.28 15.83
C ARG A 114 -10.67 -2.63 15.05
N LEU A 115 -10.53 -1.31 15.18
CA LEU A 115 -9.41 -0.57 14.60
C LEU A 115 -8.26 -0.46 15.61
N CYS A 116 -7.07 -0.87 15.18
CA CYS A 116 -5.80 -0.69 15.89
C CYS A 116 -4.87 0.17 15.05
N ILE A 117 -4.20 1.16 15.65
CA ILE A 117 -3.30 2.07 14.94
C ILE A 117 -1.91 2.01 15.58
N VAL A 118 -0.89 1.79 14.76
CA VAL A 118 0.53 1.90 15.12
C VAL A 118 1.15 2.99 14.25
N ASN A 119 1.35 4.17 14.80
CA ASN A 119 1.91 5.29 14.05
C ASN A 119 2.70 6.22 14.97
N LEU A 120 3.79 6.80 14.48
CA LEU A 120 4.63 7.70 15.28
C LEU A 120 3.89 8.96 15.73
N GLU A 121 3.00 9.46 14.89
CA GLU A 121 2.26 10.70 15.10
C GLU A 121 0.75 10.41 15.19
N PRO A 122 -0.04 11.29 15.85
CA PRO A 122 -1.48 11.16 15.89
C PRO A 122 -2.14 11.14 14.51
N THR A 123 -3.26 10.44 14.40
CA THR A 123 -4.06 10.36 13.16
C THR A 123 -5.50 10.84 13.37
N PRO A 124 -6.22 11.22 12.29
CA PRO A 124 -7.64 11.59 12.40
C PRO A 124 -8.55 10.49 12.96
N LEU A 125 -8.12 9.22 12.95
CA LEU A 125 -8.92 8.09 13.43
C LEU A 125 -8.55 7.62 14.84
N ASP A 126 -7.60 8.28 15.53
CA ASP A 126 -7.18 7.86 16.87
C ASP A 126 -8.34 7.84 17.87
N ALA A 127 -9.28 8.79 17.75
CA ALA A 127 -10.43 8.91 18.66
C ALA A 127 -11.44 7.75 18.53
N VAL A 128 -11.44 7.04 17.40
CA VAL A 128 -12.34 5.89 17.16
C VAL A 128 -11.59 4.55 17.20
N ALA A 129 -10.26 4.57 17.25
CA ALA A 129 -9.45 3.38 17.34
C ALA A 129 -9.56 2.76 18.74
N GLY A 130 -9.76 1.44 18.79
CA GLY A 130 -9.80 0.70 20.06
C GLY A 130 -8.41 0.57 20.70
N VAL A 131 -7.34 0.71 19.91
CA VAL A 131 -5.95 0.73 20.37
C VAL A 131 -5.15 1.70 19.51
N VAL A 132 -4.38 2.59 20.15
CA VAL A 132 -3.42 3.48 19.49
C VAL A 132 -2.06 3.31 20.17
N ILE A 133 -1.03 3.01 19.39
CA ILE A 133 0.36 2.88 19.86
C ILE A 133 1.23 3.87 19.10
N HIS A 134 1.76 4.85 19.83
CA HIS A 134 2.74 5.79 19.28
C HIS A 134 4.15 5.22 19.40
N GLY A 135 4.63 4.62 18.31
CA GLY A 135 5.94 3.96 18.28
C GLY A 135 6.34 3.53 16.87
N LYS A 136 7.61 3.12 16.71
CA LYS A 136 8.10 2.63 15.42
C LYS A 136 7.49 1.26 15.12
N ALA A 137 6.94 1.09 13.93
CA ALA A 137 6.38 -0.18 13.48
C ALA A 137 7.37 -1.35 13.61
N GLY A 138 8.65 -1.12 13.29
CA GLY A 138 9.72 -2.13 13.41
C GLY A 138 10.08 -2.55 14.83
N GLU A 139 9.62 -1.81 15.85
CA GLU A 139 9.79 -2.16 17.26
C GLU A 139 8.49 -2.75 17.83
N VAL A 140 7.35 -2.12 17.51
CA VAL A 140 6.02 -2.50 18.03
C VAL A 140 5.52 -3.82 17.46
N LEU A 141 5.59 -4.02 16.13
CA LEU A 141 5.01 -5.22 15.52
C LEU A 141 5.69 -6.52 15.93
N PRO A 142 7.05 -6.62 16.01
CA PRO A 142 7.68 -7.81 16.53
C PRO A 142 7.27 -8.15 17.96
N ALA A 143 7.17 -7.16 18.85
CA ALA A 143 6.75 -7.37 20.24
C ALA A 143 5.30 -7.89 20.32
N VAL A 144 4.40 -7.40 19.46
CA VAL A 144 3.03 -7.91 19.37
C VAL A 144 3.00 -9.37 18.90
N VAL A 145 3.79 -9.72 17.88
CA VAL A 145 3.88 -11.10 17.38
C VAL A 145 4.44 -12.03 18.44
N GLU A 146 5.46 -11.60 19.19
CA GLU A 146 6.04 -12.37 20.30
C GLU A 146 4.99 -12.67 21.38
N ALA A 147 4.28 -11.63 21.85
CA ALA A 147 3.21 -11.79 22.85
C ALA A 147 2.07 -12.71 22.37
N MET A 148 1.67 -12.62 21.10
CA MET A 148 0.65 -13.53 20.53
C MET A 148 1.12 -14.99 20.49
N GLY A 149 2.42 -15.21 20.24
CA GLY A 149 3.03 -16.53 20.22
C GLY A 149 3.06 -17.20 21.59
N GLU A 150 3.20 -16.42 22.66
CA GLU A 150 3.09 -16.89 24.05
C GLU A 150 1.64 -17.26 24.39
N MET A 151 0.67 -16.39 24.06
CA MET A 151 -0.75 -16.63 24.32
C MET A 151 -1.34 -17.84 23.59
N SER A 152 -0.79 -18.20 22.43
CA SER A 152 -1.26 -19.36 21.64
C SER A 152 -0.72 -20.70 22.15
N ARG A 153 0.20 -20.68 23.12
CA ARG A 153 0.79 -21.88 23.74
C ARG A 153 0.12 -22.28 25.05
N ASP A 154 -0.76 -21.43 25.58
CA ASP A 154 -1.61 -21.67 26.75
C ASP A 154 -3.02 -22.13 26.33
#